data_AF-A0A1T4NYF2-F1
#
_entry.id   AF-A0A1T4NYF2-F1
#
_cell.length_a   1.000
_cell.length_b   1.000
_cell.length_c   1.000
_cell.angle_alpha   90.00
_cell.angle_beta   90.00
_cell.angle_gamma   90.00
#
_symmetry.space_group_name_H-M   'P 1'
#
loop_
_entity.id
_entity.type
_entity.pdbx_description
1 polymer ?
#
loop_
_entity_poly.entity_id
_entity_poly.type
_entity_poly.pdbx_seq_one_letter_code
_entity_poly.pdbx_strand_id
1 'polypeptide(L)' 'MDYPICVEGERACPPEDCSGIPGYQRILEILNNPDDEEYERIIEWLDEDYDPDYFDPSTVKFDNPQKRLQKLS' A
#
# COMPACT_ATOMS: atom_id res chain seq x y z
N MET A 1 10.12 -13.90 20.87
CA MET A 1 9.53 -12.72 20.21
C MET A 1 10.63 -12.09 19.41
N ASP A 2 10.51 -12.17 18.09
CA ASP A 2 11.50 -11.62 17.17
C ASP A 2 11.05 -10.21 16.78
N TYR A 3 11.98 -9.26 16.85
CA TYR A 3 11.74 -7.87 16.49
C TYR A 3 12.34 -7.56 15.10
N PRO A 4 11.77 -6.59 14.37
CA PRO A 4 10.64 -5.73 14.75
C PRO A 4 9.26 -6.40 14.60
N ILE A 5 8.25 -5.83 15.27
CA ILE A 5 6.84 -6.20 15.16
C ILE A 5 6.01 -4.96 14.82
N CYS A 6 5.01 -5.12 13.95
CA CYS A 6 4.01 -4.10 13.67
C CYS A 6 2.89 -4.27 14.70
N VAL A 7 2.65 -3.26 15.53
CA VAL A 7 1.65 -3.33 16.60
C VAL A 7 0.30 -2.76 16.18
N GLU A 8 0.32 -1.76 15.31
CA GLU A 8 -0.86 -1.07 14.80
C GLU A 8 -0.52 -0.32 13.49
N GLY A 9 -1.54 0.22 12.84
CA GLY A 9 -1.46 1.10 11.68
C GLY A 9 -2.85 1.39 11.14
N GLU A 10 -2.92 2.22 10.11
CA GLU A 10 -4.18 2.62 9.48
C GLU A 10 -3.98 2.85 7.99
N ARG A 11 -5.03 2.55 7.21
CA ARG A 11 -5.12 2.77 5.76
C ARG A 11 -4.13 1.94 4.94
N ALA A 12 -4.46 1.69 3.69
CA ALA A 12 -3.54 1.00 2.79
C ALA A 12 -2.38 1.93 2.40
N CYS A 13 -1.23 1.35 2.04
CA CYS A 13 -0.19 2.15 1.43
C CYS A 13 -0.66 2.67 0.05
N PRO A 14 -0.11 3.80 -0.42
CA PRO A 14 -0.28 4.17 -1.81
C PRO A 14 0.21 3.04 -2.73
N PRO A 15 -0.49 2.73 -3.83
CA PRO A 15 -0.05 1.72 -4.78
C PRO A 15 1.37 2.01 -5.29
N GLU A 16 2.12 0.96 -5.63
CA GLU A 16 3.42 1.14 -6.26
C GLU A 16 3.29 1.96 -7.56
N ASP A 17 4.30 2.77 -7.86
CA ASP A 17 4.35 3.62 -9.05
C ASP A 17 3.15 4.59 -9.23
N CYS A 18 2.41 4.91 -8.17
CA CYS A 18 1.30 5.88 -8.19
C CYS A 18 1.73 7.35 -8.37
N SER A 19 2.96 7.63 -8.80
CA SER A 19 3.48 8.98 -9.05
C SER A 19 3.47 9.92 -7.82
N GLY A 20 3.61 9.35 -6.62
CA GLY A 20 3.69 10.09 -5.35
C GLY A 20 2.36 10.67 -4.89
N ILE A 21 2.43 11.73 -4.07
CA ILE A 21 1.25 12.32 -3.42
C ILE A 21 0.15 12.72 -4.43
N PRO A 22 0.46 13.45 -5.52
CA PRO A 22 -0.58 13.92 -6.44
C PRO A 22 -1.30 12.77 -7.15
N GLY A 23 -0.57 11.73 -7.55
CA GLY A 23 -1.19 10.58 -8.22
C GLY A 23 -2.02 9.72 -7.26
N TYR A 24 -1.56 9.53 -6.03
CA TYR A 24 -2.38 8.87 -5.00
C TYR A 24 -3.68 9.64 -4.70
N GLN A 25 -3.63 10.98 -4.61
CA GLN A 25 -4.83 11.80 -4.43
C GLN A 25 -5.81 11.63 -5.59
N ARG A 26 -5.33 11.63 -6.84
CA ARG A 26 -6.17 11.39 -8.02
C ARG A 26 -6.82 10.00 -8.01
N ILE A 27 -6.09 8.96 -7.58
CA ILE A 27 -6.66 7.62 -7.42
C ILE A 27 -7.81 7.64 -6.40
N LEU A 28 -7.61 8.27 -5.24
CA LEU A 28 -8.67 8.38 -4.22
C LEU A 28 -9.90 9.17 -4.69
N GLU A 29 -9.69 10.23 -5.48
CA GLU A 29 -10.78 10.99 -6.11
C GLU A 29 -11.59 10.13 -7.08
N ILE A 30 -10.90 9.36 -7.93
CA ILE A 30 -11.52 8.44 -8.90
C ILE A 30 -12.29 7.33 -8.16
N LEU A 31 -11.69 6.69 -7.16
CA LEU A 31 -12.35 5.63 -6.38
C LEU A 31 -13.62 6.11 -5.67
N ASN A 32 -13.70 7.39 -5.31
CA ASN A 32 -14.90 8.01 -4.73
C ASN A 32 -15.93 8.46 -5.78
N ASN A 33 -15.61 8.40 -7.07
CA ASN A 33 -16.49 8.82 -8.16
C ASN A 33 -16.54 7.76 -9.28
N PRO A 34 -17.44 6.75 -9.16
CA PRO A 34 -17.62 5.71 -10.17
C PRO A 34 -18.01 6.22 -11.57
N ASP A 35 -18.50 7.45 -11.69
CA ASP A 35 -18.85 8.08 -12.96
C ASP A 35 -17.65 8.81 -13.62
N ASP A 36 -16.47 8.81 -12.99
CA ASP A 36 -15.24 9.38 -13.58
C ASP A 36 -14.82 8.56 -14.82
N GLU A 37 -14.44 9.26 -15.89
CA GLU A 37 -14.04 8.63 -17.15
C GLU A 37 -12.83 7.69 -17.00
N GLU A 38 -12.01 7.87 -15.97
CA GLU A 38 -10.84 7.05 -15.68
C GLU A 38 -11.14 5.89 -14.69
N TYR A 39 -12.36 5.76 -14.17
CA TYR A 39 -12.70 4.79 -13.12
C TYR A 39 -12.35 3.34 -13.50
N GLU A 40 -12.85 2.88 -14.64
CA GLU A 40 -12.60 1.51 -15.12
C GLU A 40 -11.09 1.23 -15.26
N ARG A 41 -10.35 2.18 -15.84
CA ARG A 41 -8.91 2.07 -16.02
C ARG A 41 -8.15 1.99 -14.69
N ILE A 42 -8.57 2.75 -13.68
CA ILE A 42 -7.94 2.72 -12.36
C ILE A 42 -8.25 1.42 -11.63
N ILE A 43 -9.49 0.94 -11.67
CA ILE A 43 -9.86 -0.34 -11.05
C ILE A 43 -9.11 -1.51 -11.70
N GLU A 44 -8.96 -1.51 -13.03
CA GLU A 44 -8.15 -2.54 -13.73
C GLU A 44 -6.66 -2.49 -13.39
N TRP A 45 -6.15 -1.32 -13.02
CA TRP A 45 -4.74 -1.13 -12.68
C TRP A 45 -4.42 -1.45 -11.22
N LEU A 46 -5.38 -1.24 -10.31
CA LEU A 46 -5.25 -1.57 -8.90
C LEU A 46 -5.29 -3.09 -8.68
N ASP A 47 -4.70 -3.54 -7.58
CA ASP A 47 -4.87 -4.91 -7.11
C ASP A 47 -6.36 -5.17 -6.82
N GLU A 48 -6.83 -6.40 -7.10
CA GLU A 48 -8.26 -6.77 -7.00
C GLU A 48 -8.90 -6.46 -5.63
N ASP A 49 -8.10 -6.52 -4.57
CA ASP A 49 -8.53 -6.30 -3.18
C ASP A 49 -8.03 -4.96 -2.61
N TYR A 50 -7.64 -4.00 -3.45
CA TYR A 50 -7.19 -2.69 -2.96
C TYR A 50 -8.33 -1.90 -2.31
N ASP A 51 -8.26 -1.75 -1.00
CA ASP A 51 -9.11 -0.85 -0.21
C ASP A 51 -8.23 0.23 0.45
N PRO A 52 -8.37 1.51 0.09
CA PRO A 52 -7.54 2.59 0.63
C PRO A 52 -7.66 2.76 2.16
N ASP A 53 -8.72 2.26 2.78
CA ASP A 53 -8.95 2.37 4.23
C ASP A 53 -8.60 1.09 5.00
N TYR A 54 -8.21 0.00 4.31
CA TYR A 54 -7.87 -1.26 4.93
C TYR A 54 -6.40 -1.35 5.37
N PHE A 55 -6.16 -1.84 6.60
CA PHE A 55 -4.84 -2.19 7.11
C PHE A 55 -4.93 -3.33 8.13
N ASP A 56 -4.04 -4.33 8.03
CA ASP A 56 -3.90 -5.39 9.02
C ASP A 56 -2.43 -5.57 9.45
N PRO A 57 -2.07 -5.18 10.70
CA PRO A 57 -0.71 -5.36 11.24
C PRO A 57 -0.19 -6.81 11.15
N SER A 58 -1.08 -7.81 11.18
CA SER A 58 -0.72 -9.22 11.17
C SER A 58 -0.14 -9.68 9.82
N THR A 59 -0.40 -8.92 8.76
CA THR A 59 0.10 -9.20 7.40
C THR A 59 1.52 -8.67 7.17
N VAL A 60 2.01 -7.76 8.01
CA VAL A 60 3.32 -7.12 7.85
C VAL A 60 4.46 -8.15 8.02
N LYS A 61 5.32 -8.24 7.01
CA LYS A 61 6.50 -9.11 7.01
C LYS A 61 7.77 -8.27 7.10
N PHE A 62 8.56 -8.50 8.14
CA PHE A 62 9.88 -7.89 8.28
C PHE A 62 10.98 -8.86 7.87
N ASP A 63 11.95 -8.34 7.11
CA ASP A 63 13.19 -9.06 6.85
C ASP A 63 13.98 -9.30 8.14
N ASN A 64 14.73 -10.41 8.17
CA ASN A 64 15.61 -10.71 9.30
C ASN A 64 16.73 -9.65 9.41
N PRO A 65 16.82 -8.91 10.53
CA PRO A 65 17.73 -7.78 10.64
C PRO A 65 19.20 -8.19 10.67
N GLN A 66 19.54 -9.35 11.26
CA GLN A 66 20.90 -9.86 11.30
C GLN A 66 21.40 -10.23 9.90
N LYS A 67 20.56 -10.90 9.10
CA LYS A 67 20.88 -11.23 7.70
C LYS A 67 21.06 -9.98 6.85
N ARG A 68 20.20 -8.97 7.04
CA ARG A 68 20.32 -7.69 6.31
C ARG A 68 21.63 -6.98 6.62
N LEU A 69 22.05 -6.96 7.89
CA LEU A 69 23.32 -6.33 8.30
C LEU A 69 24.54 -7.01 7.69
N GLN A 70 24.57 -8.35 7.66
CA GLN A 70 25.68 -9.12 7.07
C GLN A 70 25.85 -8.90 5.56
N LYS A 71 24.77 -8.55 4.84
CA LYS A 71 24.84 -8.25 3.40
C LYS A 71 25.45 -6.87 3.09
N LEU A 72 25.60 -6.01 4.10
CA LEU A 72 26.12 -4.64 3.95
C LEU A 72 27.61 -4.52 4.32
N SER A 73 28.20 -5.57 4.89
CA SER A 73 29.63 -5.71 5.23
C SER A 73 30.38 -6.48 4.17
#